data_AF-A0AAV5ULL3-F1
#
_entry.id   AF-A0AAV5ULL3-F1
#
_cell.length_a   1.000
_cell.length_b   1.000
_cell.length_c   1.000
_cell.angle_alpha   90.00
_cell.angle_beta   90.00
_cell.angle_gamma   90.00
#
_symmetry.space_group_name_H-M   'P 1'
#
loop_
_entity.id
_entity.type
_entity.pdbx_description
1 polymer ?
#
loop_
_entity_poly.entity_id
_entity_poly.type
_entity_poly.pdbx_seq_one_letter_code
_entity_poly.pdbx_strand_id
1 'polypeptide(L)'
;RITLTALTAEERRAHTPMLIEEMYNSIVLNLDGTDPPYTLETLLLLSDLLYPHCALFFASVFSSLITKQDQDQSISAEEKITKKEVSLKKLLGSLEDILAIDIKNKAHIGNLKFKDA
;
A
#
# COMPACT_ATOMS: atom_id res chain seq x y z
N ARG A 1 -5.40 -2.66 -3.35
CA ARG A 1 -6.66 -3.08 -2.65
C ARG A 1 -6.40 -4.31 -1.78
N ILE A 2 -6.02 -5.45 -2.36
CA ILE A 2 -5.74 -6.70 -1.62
C ILE A 2 -4.58 -6.55 -0.64
N THR A 3 -3.48 -5.89 -1.04
CA THR A 3 -2.30 -5.64 -0.18
C THR A 3 -2.61 -4.88 1.11
N LEU A 4 -3.62 -4.00 1.11
CA LEU A 4 -4.01 -3.24 2.31
C LEU A 4 -5.03 -3.98 3.17
N THR A 5 -5.87 -4.83 2.57
CA THR A 5 -6.95 -5.52 3.29
C THR A 5 -6.62 -6.95 3.71
N ALA A 6 -5.79 -7.66 2.94
CA ALA A 6 -5.45 -9.06 3.18
C ALA A 6 -4.15 -9.23 3.97
N LEU A 7 -3.15 -8.37 3.74
CA LEU A 7 -1.85 -8.46 4.38
C LEU A 7 -1.77 -7.62 5.66
N THR A 8 -0.89 -8.02 6.57
CA THR A 8 -0.37 -7.16 7.63
C THR A 8 0.53 -6.06 7.04
N ALA A 9 0.87 -5.07 7.86
CA ALA A 9 1.79 -4.01 7.44
C ALA A 9 3.19 -4.55 7.14
N GLU A 10 3.67 -5.49 7.94
CA GLU A 10 4.97 -6.13 7.77
C GLU A 10 5.05 -6.92 6.46
N GLU A 11 4.11 -7.83 6.22
CA GLU A 11 4.04 -8.63 4.98
C GLU A 11 3.96 -7.72 3.75
N ARG A 12 3.16 -6.65 3.83
CA ARG A 12 3.05 -5.70 2.72
C ARG A 12 4.38 -5.00 2.44
N ARG A 13 5.08 -4.52 3.46
CA ARG A 13 6.41 -3.89 3.31
C ARG A 13 7.43 -4.87 2.70
N ALA A 14 7.38 -6.13 3.10
CA ALA A 14 8.28 -7.17 2.62
C ALA A 14 8.01 -7.58 1.16
N HIS A 15 6.74 -7.67 0.76
CA HIS A 15 6.36 -8.27 -0.54
C HIS A 15 6.06 -7.25 -1.65
N THR A 16 5.82 -5.98 -1.32
CA THR A 16 5.51 -4.95 -2.34
C THR A 16 6.62 -4.80 -3.40
N PRO A 17 7.92 -4.74 -3.04
CA PRO A 17 8.98 -4.66 -4.05
C PRO A 17 9.01 -5.88 -4.98
N MET A 18 8.86 -7.08 -4.42
CA MET A 18 8.84 -8.33 -5.20
C MET A 18 7.68 -8.35 -6.19
N LEU A 19 6.48 -7.93 -5.75
CA LEU A 19 5.31 -7.87 -6.62
C LEU A 19 5.52 -6.89 -7.79
N ILE A 20 6.13 -5.73 -7.54
CA ILE A 20 6.41 -4.74 -8.59
C ILE A 20 7.44 -5.28 -9.59
N GLU A 21 8.45 -6.01 -9.11
CA GLU A 21 9.43 -6.68 -9.97
C GLU A 21 8.79 -7.76 -10.85
N GLU A 22 7.93 -8.60 -10.29
CA GLU A 22 7.18 -9.60 -11.07
C GLU A 22 6.30 -8.95 -12.14
N MET A 23 5.61 -7.87 -11.79
CA MET A 23 4.79 -7.10 -12.73
C MET A 23 5.64 -6.47 -13.84
N TYR A 24 6.81 -5.91 -13.51
CA TYR A 24 7.75 -5.36 -14.49
C TYR A 24 8.28 -6.43 -15.45
N ASN A 25 8.71 -7.57 -14.91
CA ASN A 25 9.19 -8.70 -15.72
C ASN A 25 8.10 -9.21 -16.67
N SER A 26 6.85 -9.24 -16.21
CA SER A 26 5.70 -9.56 -17.07
C SER A 26 5.50 -8.54 -18.19
N ILE A 27 5.64 -7.24 -17.91
CA ILE A 27 5.58 -6.18 -18.94
C ILE A 27 6.67 -6.39 -19.99
N VAL A 28 7.93 -6.56 -19.56
CA VAL A 28 9.07 -6.75 -20.47
C VAL A 28 8.87 -7.96 -21.38
N LEU A 29 8.43 -9.08 -20.81
CA LEU A 29 8.17 -10.30 -21.58
C LEU A 29 7.08 -10.11 -22.66
N ASN A 30 6.08 -9.28 -22.38
CA ASN A 30 4.97 -9.02 -23.31
C ASN A 30 5.25 -7.92 -24.35
N LEU A 31 6.35 -7.19 -24.23
CA LEU A 31 6.71 -6.09 -25.14
C LEU A 31 7.41 -6.56 -26.43
N ASP A 32 7.67 -7.86 -26.58
CA ASP A 32 8.23 -8.50 -27.78
C ASP A 32 9.45 -7.75 -28.35
N GLY A 33 10.40 -7.41 -27.47
CA GLY A 33 11.64 -6.70 -27.83
C GLY A 33 11.53 -5.17 -27.90
N THR A 34 10.37 -4.59 -27.61
CA THR A 34 10.21 -3.14 -27.44
C THR A 34 10.71 -2.71 -26.06
N ASP A 35 11.36 -1.54 -25.99
CA ASP A 35 11.80 -0.97 -24.71
C ASP A 35 10.61 -0.64 -23.79
N PRO A 36 10.67 -0.99 -22.49
CA PRO A 36 9.63 -0.64 -21.55
C PRO A 36 9.58 0.88 -21.32
N PRO A 37 8.37 1.45 -21.12
CA PRO A 37 8.19 2.90 -20.98
C PRO A 37 8.83 3.46 -19.70
N TYR A 38 9.02 2.63 -18.67
CA TYR A 38 9.62 2.98 -17.40
C TYR A 38 10.61 1.89 -16.96
N THR A 39 11.64 2.27 -16.22
CA THR A 39 12.55 1.32 -15.56
C THR A 39 11.89 0.74 -14.30
N LEU A 40 12.36 -0.43 -13.85
CA LEU A 40 11.92 -1.02 -12.57
C LEU A 40 12.10 -0.04 -11.39
N GLU A 41 13.24 0.66 -11.34
CA GLU A 41 13.52 1.66 -10.30
C GLU A 41 12.48 2.79 -10.30
N THR A 42 12.07 3.25 -11.50
CA THR A 42 11.03 4.27 -11.64
C THR A 42 9.69 3.76 -11.11
N LEU A 43 9.33 2.51 -11.41
CA LEU A 43 8.08 1.91 -10.94
C LEU A 43 8.06 1.72 -9.42
N LEU A 44 9.19 1.31 -8.82
CA LEU A 44 9.34 1.21 -7.36
C LEU A 44 9.16 2.59 -6.70
N LEU A 45 9.81 3.63 -7.26
CA LEU A 45 9.68 4.99 -6.74
C LEU A 45 8.27 5.55 -6.90
N LEU A 46 7.60 5.29 -8.02
CA LEU A 46 6.21 5.68 -8.26
C LEU A 46 5.25 4.96 -7.30
N SER A 47 5.47 3.67 -7.05
CA SER A 47 4.69 2.92 -6.07
C SER A 47 4.80 3.56 -4.68
N ASP A 48 6.02 3.86 -4.24
CA ASP A 48 6.23 4.58 -2.97
C ASP A 48 5.50 5.92 -2.99
N LEU A 49 5.64 6.73 -4.04
CA LEU A 49 4.98 8.04 -4.12
C LEU A 49 3.45 7.94 -4.01
N LEU A 50 2.83 6.99 -4.70
CA LEU A 50 1.39 6.82 -4.76
C LEU A 50 0.80 6.13 -3.52
N TYR A 51 1.60 5.30 -2.86
CA TYR A 51 1.12 4.46 -1.78
C TYR A 51 0.49 5.23 -0.61
N PRO A 52 1.07 6.35 -0.09
CA PRO A 52 0.46 7.15 0.96
C PRO A 52 -0.96 7.61 0.66
N HIS A 53 -1.23 8.00 -0.59
CA HIS A 53 -2.57 8.42 -1.01
C HIS A 53 -3.57 7.26 -0.94
N CYS A 54 -3.14 6.07 -1.37
CA CYS A 54 -3.93 4.85 -1.23
C CYS A 54 -4.14 4.51 0.25
N ALA A 55 -3.07 4.49 1.05
CA ALA A 55 -3.12 4.19 2.47
C ALA A 55 -4.04 5.15 3.25
N LEU A 56 -4.02 6.44 2.93
CA LEU A 56 -4.89 7.45 3.56
C LEU A 56 -6.37 7.17 3.28
N PHE A 57 -6.72 6.84 2.03
CA PHE A 57 -8.07 6.41 1.69
C PHE A 57 -8.48 5.18 2.51
N PHE A 58 -7.62 4.16 2.60
CA PHE A 58 -7.91 2.94 3.36
C PHE A 58 -7.97 3.16 4.88
N ALA A 59 -7.22 4.10 5.43
CA ALA A 59 -7.28 4.46 6.84
C ALA A 59 -8.69 4.90 7.27
N SER A 60 -9.38 5.67 6.41
CA SER A 60 -10.77 6.05 6.64
C SER A 60 -11.71 4.83 6.64
N VAL A 61 -11.50 3.89 5.71
CA VAL A 61 -12.29 2.65 5.59
C VAL A 61 -12.13 1.78 6.84
N PHE A 62 -10.91 1.61 7.35
CA PHE A 62 -10.67 0.86 8.58
C PHE A 62 -11.32 1.50 9.80
N SER A 63 -11.24 2.84 9.90
CA SER A 63 -11.92 3.59 10.96
C SER A 63 -13.43 3.32 10.93
N SER A 64 -14.07 3.38 9.75
CA SER A 64 -15.50 3.07 9.60
C SER A 64 -15.84 1.61 9.93
N LEU A 65 -14.98 0.66 9.54
CA LEU A 65 -15.16 -0.76 9.85
C LEU A 65 -15.14 -1.02 11.35
N ILE A 66 -14.20 -0.40 12.08
CA ILE A 66 -14.11 -0.51 13.54
C ILE A 66 -15.39 -0.01 14.20
N THR A 67 -15.87 1.18 13.80
CA THR A 67 -17.12 1.73 14.35
C THR A 67 -18.32 0.82 14.09
N LYS A 68 -18.43 0.27 12.87
CA LYS A 68 -19.51 -0.65 12.51
C LYS A 68 -19.47 -1.95 13.33
N GLN A 69 -18.28 -2.51 13.54
CA GLN A 69 -18.08 -3.72 14.35
C GLN A 69 -18.46 -3.50 15.83
N ASP A 70 -18.09 -2.35 16.40
CA ASP A 70 -18.43 -2.00 17.78
C ASP A 70 -19.96 -1.93 17.98
N GLN A 71 -20.67 -1.36 17.00
CA GLN A 71 -22.13 -1.19 17.02
C GLN A 71 -22.93 -2.46 16.70
N ASP A 72 -22.29 -3.50 16.15
CA ASP A 72 -22.98 -4.72 15.72
C ASP A 72 -23.40 -5.60 16.92
N GLN A 73 -24.69 -5.69 17.22
CA GLN A 73 -25.18 -6.47 18.36
C GLN A 73 -25.16 -8.00 18.12
N SER A 74 -24.95 -8.44 16.87
CA SER A 74 -24.94 -9.87 16.51
C SER A 74 -23.61 -10.57 16.79
N ILE A 75 -22.56 -9.80 17.08
CA ILE A 75 -21.20 -10.29 17.30
C ILE A 75 -20.90 -10.34 18.81
N SER A 76 -20.25 -11.41 19.26
CA SER A 76 -19.83 -11.54 20.66
C SER A 76 -18.80 -10.48 21.05
N ALA A 77 -18.73 -10.12 22.33
CA ALA A 77 -17.78 -9.13 22.83
C ALA A 77 -16.32 -9.54 22.54
N GLU A 78 -16.00 -10.83 22.67
CA GLU A 78 -14.68 -11.38 22.42
C GLU A 78 -14.30 -11.28 20.93
N GLU A 79 -15.22 -11.63 20.03
CA GLU A 79 -15.00 -11.53 18.60
C GLU A 79 -14.87 -10.07 18.13
N LYS A 80 -15.59 -9.13 18.75
CA LYS A 80 -15.41 -7.70 18.51
C LYS A 80 -14.01 -7.23 18.86
N ILE A 81 -13.49 -7.63 20.03
CA ILE A 81 -12.14 -7.28 20.48
C ILE A 81 -11.12 -7.78 19.46
N THR A 82 -11.19 -9.05 19.06
CA THR A 82 -10.26 -9.64 18.08
C THR A 82 -10.31 -8.89 16.73
N LYS A 83 -11.51 -8.64 16.19
CA LYS A 83 -11.66 -7.94 14.90
C LYS A 83 -11.17 -6.49 14.96
N LYS A 84 -11.42 -5.81 16.09
CA LYS A 84 -10.96 -4.45 16.35
C LYS A 84 -9.45 -4.37 16.44
N GLU A 85 -8.81 -5.29 17.14
CA GLU A 85 -7.33 -5.37 17.21
C GLU A 85 -6.70 -5.52 15.83
N VAL A 86 -7.23 -6.44 15.01
CA VAL A 86 -6.74 -6.64 13.63
C VAL A 86 -6.91 -5.37 12.79
N SER A 87 -8.08 -4.74 12.87
CA SER A 87 -8.38 -3.52 12.11
C SER A 87 -7.53 -2.33 12.56
N LEU A 88 -7.29 -2.18 13.88
CA LEU A 88 -6.42 -1.16 14.46
C LEU A 88 -4.96 -1.36 14.05
N LYS A 89 -4.44 -2.59 14.08
CA LYS A 89 -3.08 -2.88 13.61
C LYS A 89 -2.89 -2.50 12.13
N LYS A 90 -3.90 -2.77 11.29
CA LYS A 90 -3.88 -2.38 9.87
C LYS A 90 -3.95 -0.87 9.68
N LEU A 91 -4.79 -0.18 10.45
CA LEU A 91 -4.88 1.28 10.45
C LEU A 91 -3.55 1.92 10.85
N LEU A 92 -2.99 1.52 12.00
CA LEU A 92 -1.72 2.05 12.52
C LEU A 92 -0.59 1.81 11.51
N GLY A 93 -0.43 0.58 11.01
CA GLY A 93 0.61 0.29 10.03
C GLY A 93 0.46 1.08 8.73
N SER A 94 -0.77 1.40 8.31
CA SER A 94 -1.01 2.26 7.13
C SER A 94 -0.58 3.71 7.41
N LEU A 95 -0.83 4.23 8.60
CA LEU A 95 -0.41 5.58 9.01
C LEU A 95 1.11 5.69 9.18
N GLU A 96 1.75 4.66 9.73
CA GLU A 96 3.21 4.56 9.81
C GLU A 96 3.85 4.57 8.42
N ASP A 97 3.29 3.81 7.48
CA ASP A 97 3.81 3.78 6.11
C ASP A 97 3.69 5.16 5.45
N ILE A 98 2.57 5.85 5.64
CA ILE A 98 2.38 7.23 5.14
C ILE A 98 3.51 8.13 5.66
N LEU A 99 3.80 8.08 6.96
CA LEU A 99 4.86 8.90 7.56
C LEU A 99 6.25 8.53 7.02
N ALA A 100 6.57 7.24 6.97
CA ALA A 100 7.86 6.75 6.48
C ALA A 100 8.09 7.16 5.03
N ILE A 101 7.06 7.06 4.20
CA ILE A 101 7.15 7.37 2.78
C ILE A 101 7.07 8.88 2.51
N ASP A 102 6.33 9.68 3.30
CA ASP A 102 6.38 11.14 3.20
C ASP A 102 7.81 11.67 3.43
N ILE A 103 8.52 11.10 4.42
CA ILE A 103 9.93 11.40 4.67
C ILE A 103 10.80 11.04 3.45
N LYS A 104 10.60 9.84 2.89
CA LYS A 104 11.33 9.36 1.70
C LYS A 104 11.03 10.23 0.47
N ASN A 105 9.77 10.59 0.23
CA ASN A 105 9.35 11.40 -0.90
C ASN A 105 9.96 12.80 -0.83
N LYS A 106 9.96 13.44 0.35
CA LYS A 106 10.64 14.73 0.54
C LYS A 106 12.13 14.68 0.19
N ALA A 107 12.79 13.53 0.39
CA ALA A 107 14.20 13.35 0.06
C ALA A 107 14.45 13.05 -1.44
N HIS A 108 13.50 12.45 -2.15
CA HIS A 108 13.73 11.85 -3.47
C HIS A 108 12.83 12.36 -4.60
N ILE A 109 11.86 13.23 -4.34
CA ILE A 109 10.92 13.73 -5.36
C ILE A 109 11.64 14.43 -6.53
N GLY A 110 12.79 15.06 -6.29
CA GLY A 110 13.62 15.68 -7.33
C GLY A 110 14.29 14.68 -8.29
N ASN A 111 14.29 13.39 -7.97
CA ASN A 111 14.86 12.34 -8.83
C ASN A 111 13.86 11.84 -9.89
N LEU A 112 12.57 12.20 -9.78
CA LEU A 112 11.56 11.86 -10.77
C LEU A 112 11.73 12.74 -12.02
N LYS A 113 12.50 12.24 -12.98
CA LYS A 113 12.59 12.83 -14.33
C LYS A 113 11.62 12.12 -15.25
N PHE A 114 10.44 12.70 -15.43
CA PHE A 114 9.56 12.30 -16.53
C PHE A 114 10.18 12.80 -17.84
N LYS A 115 10.20 11.97 -18.90
CA LYS A 115 10.51 12.48 -20.23
C LYS A 115 9.41 13.48 -20.59
N ASP A 116 9.80 14.67 -21.04
CA ASP A 116 8.86 15.66 -21.57
C ASP A 116 8.02 14.98 -22.68
N ALA A 117 6.70 15.09 -22.55
CA ALA A 117 5.73 14.50 -23.46
C ALA A 117 5.64 15.28 -24.78
#